data_AF-A0A1V5H212-F1
#
_entry.id   AF-A0A1V5H212-F1
#
_cell.length_a   1.000
_cell.length_b   1.000
_cell.length_c   1.000
_cell.angle_alpha   90.00
_cell.angle_beta   90.00
_cell.angle_gamma   90.00
#
_symmetry.space_group_name_H-M   'P 1'
#
loop_
_entity.id
_entity.type
_entity.pdbx_description
1 polymer ?
#
loop_
_entity_poly.entity_id
_entity_poly.type
_entity_poly.pdbx_seq_one_letter_code
_entity_poly.pdbx_strand_id
1 'polypeptide(L)'
;MKKYSVIQKSSISILIFLFLSLILVSCWKTTDNYDIDESSFRKPDKDYYPETWYHFIGGNVSKEGITADLEAIAEARISGIQLFHGQFGGEWPDVSPQIQTLSEDWDDLVQWTATECKRLNLRFSMQNCPGWSYAGGPWIEPENSMRHLVYSRTDIDGGKPVDLSLKQPEPSQEEWRNYQDLFVIAFPTPEGDSGTRLIPLEINLYLQRYKNMQIRF
;
A
#
# COMPACT_ATOMS: atom_id res chain seq x y z
N MET A 1 41.96 -57.07 10.07
CA MET A 1 41.76 -57.17 8.60
C MET A 1 40.37 -56.64 8.26
N LYS A 2 40.28 -55.44 7.69
CA LYS A 2 39.02 -54.86 7.17
C LYS A 2 38.92 -55.19 5.68
N LYS A 3 37.88 -55.95 5.28
CA LYS A 3 37.53 -56.17 3.87
C LYS A 3 36.78 -54.94 3.37
N TYR A 4 37.38 -54.19 2.45
CA TYR A 4 36.66 -53.20 1.64
C TYR A 4 36.13 -53.90 0.40
N SER A 5 34.81 -53.92 0.22
CA SER A 5 34.16 -54.47 -0.98
C SER A 5 34.40 -53.53 -2.16
N VAL A 6 34.89 -54.11 -3.25
CA VAL A 6 35.05 -53.45 -4.54
C VAL A 6 33.65 -53.20 -5.10
N ILE A 7 33.18 -51.97 -5.02
CA ILE A 7 31.97 -51.53 -5.72
C ILE A 7 32.25 -51.69 -7.22
N GLN A 8 31.52 -52.58 -7.88
CA GLN A 8 31.66 -52.83 -9.32
C GLN A 8 31.35 -51.54 -10.09
N LYS A 9 32.29 -51.10 -10.94
CA LYS A 9 32.16 -49.90 -11.80
C LYS A 9 30.86 -49.88 -12.63
N SER A 10 30.28 -51.04 -12.93
CA SER A 10 29.00 -51.21 -13.63
C SER A 10 27.80 -50.59 -12.88
N SER A 11 27.76 -50.70 -11.55
CA SER A 11 26.64 -50.19 -10.75
C SER A 11 26.62 -48.65 -10.69
N ILE A 12 27.79 -48.02 -10.73
CA ILE A 12 27.94 -46.56 -10.74
C ILE A 12 27.49 -45.97 -12.09
N SER A 13 27.83 -46.62 -13.21
CA SER A 13 27.38 -46.18 -14.54
C SER A 13 25.86 -46.24 -14.70
N ILE A 14 25.19 -47.25 -14.14
CA ILE A 14 23.71 -47.37 -14.18
C ILE A 14 23.05 -46.28 -13.34
N LEU A 15 23.60 -46.00 -12.15
CA LEU A 15 23.13 -44.91 -11.28
C LEU A 15 23.33 -43.53 -11.93
N ILE A 16 24.46 -43.29 -12.61
CA ILE A 16 24.68 -42.06 -13.37
C ILE A 16 23.69 -41.94 -14.53
N PHE A 17 23.42 -43.04 -15.25
CA PHE A 17 22.46 -43.03 -16.36
C PHE A 17 21.02 -42.77 -15.89
N LEU A 18 20.61 -43.38 -14.77
CA LEU A 18 19.31 -43.11 -14.13
C LEU A 18 19.22 -41.66 -13.63
N PHE A 19 20.28 -41.14 -13.01
CA PHE A 19 20.32 -39.76 -12.53
C PHE A 19 20.28 -38.74 -13.69
N LEU A 20 20.99 -39.00 -14.80
CA LEU A 20 20.88 -38.18 -16.01
C LEU A 20 19.50 -38.27 -16.68
N SER A 21 18.84 -39.43 -16.66
CA SER A 21 17.47 -39.56 -17.19
C SER A 21 16.44 -38.76 -16.38
N LEU A 22 16.59 -38.70 -15.05
CA LEU A 22 15.77 -37.89 -14.15
C LEU A 22 15.97 -36.38 -14.37
N ILE A 23 17.19 -35.94 -14.69
CA ILE A 23 17.49 -34.53 -15.03
C ILE A 23 16.88 -34.16 -16.39
N LEU A 24 16.87 -35.08 -17.36
CA LEU A 24 16.29 -34.83 -18.69
C LEU A 24 14.75 -34.78 -18.69
N VAL A 25 14.07 -35.54 -17.82
CA VAL A 25 12.60 -35.45 -17.65
C VAL A 25 12.19 -34.15 -16.95
N SER A 26 13.05 -33.58 -16.10
CA SER A 26 12.76 -32.33 -15.37
C SER A 26 12.94 -31.06 -16.21
N CYS A 27 13.31 -31.17 -17.50
CA CYS A 27 13.55 -30.03 -18.39
C CYS A 27 12.64 -30.01 -19.63
N TRP A 28 11.44 -30.57 -19.53
CA TRP A 28 10.33 -30.09 -20.34
C TRP A 28 9.72 -28.90 -19.62
N LYS A 29 10.29 -27.71 -19.86
CA LYS A 29 9.47 -26.50 -19.80
C LYS A 29 8.42 -26.66 -20.87
N THR A 30 7.17 -26.88 -20.48
CA THR A 30 6.04 -26.45 -21.28
C THR A 30 6.30 -24.98 -21.58
N THR A 31 6.68 -24.67 -22.82
CA THR A 31 6.43 -23.35 -23.36
C THR A 31 4.93 -23.24 -23.37
N ASP A 32 4.36 -22.62 -22.34
CA ASP A 32 2.95 -22.25 -22.34
C ASP A 32 2.77 -21.35 -23.55
N ASN A 33 2.21 -21.92 -24.62
CA ASN A 33 1.87 -21.17 -25.80
C ASN A 33 0.68 -20.31 -25.39
N TYR A 34 0.93 -19.05 -25.07
CA TYR A 34 -0.09 -18.03 -24.76
C TYR A 34 -0.92 -17.64 -26.01
N ASP A 35 -1.14 -18.59 -26.93
CA ASP A 35 -2.11 -18.41 -28.00
C ASP A 35 -3.48 -18.52 -27.34
N ILE A 36 -4.08 -17.36 -27.04
CA ILE A 36 -5.48 -17.26 -26.66
C ILE A 36 -6.28 -17.83 -27.82
N ASP A 37 -6.92 -18.99 -27.63
CA ASP A 37 -7.75 -19.56 -28.67
C ASP A 37 -9.06 -18.76 -28.82
N GLU A 38 -9.65 -18.80 -30.01
CA GLU A 38 -10.87 -18.05 -30.33
C GLU A 38 -12.03 -18.36 -29.36
N SER A 39 -12.12 -19.60 -28.87
CA SER A 39 -13.19 -20.00 -27.96
C SER A 39 -13.03 -19.38 -26.57
N SER A 40 -11.81 -19.37 -26.04
CA SER A 40 -11.46 -18.69 -24.79
C SER A 40 -11.62 -17.17 -24.90
N PHE A 41 -11.31 -16.58 -26.06
CA PHE A 41 -11.54 -15.16 -26.30
C PHE A 41 -13.04 -14.80 -26.36
N ARG A 42 -13.85 -15.63 -27.03
CA ARG A 42 -15.30 -15.42 -27.14
C ARG A 42 -16.04 -15.68 -25.82
N LYS A 43 -15.53 -16.58 -24.98
CA LYS A 43 -16.12 -16.94 -23.70
C LYS A 43 -15.03 -17.02 -22.63
N PRO A 44 -14.54 -15.86 -22.15
CA PRO A 44 -13.50 -15.85 -21.13
C PRO A 44 -14.02 -16.43 -19.82
N ASP A 45 -13.10 -17.01 -19.05
CA ASP A 45 -13.36 -17.43 -17.67
C ASP A 45 -13.70 -16.23 -16.78
N LYS A 46 -14.42 -16.50 -15.68
CA LYS A 46 -14.93 -15.45 -14.79
C LYS A 46 -13.82 -14.59 -14.17
N ASP A 47 -12.62 -15.14 -14.00
CA ASP A 47 -11.44 -14.43 -13.47
C ASP A 47 -11.00 -13.25 -14.35
N TYR A 48 -11.43 -13.23 -15.62
CA TYR A 48 -11.14 -12.15 -16.56
C TYR A 48 -12.28 -11.11 -16.68
N TYR A 49 -13.38 -11.28 -15.94
CA TYR A 49 -14.48 -10.30 -15.98
C TYR A 49 -14.11 -9.08 -15.13
N PRO A 50 -14.60 -7.88 -15.48
CA PRO A 50 -14.32 -6.69 -14.70
C PRO A 50 -14.92 -6.78 -13.30
N GLU A 51 -14.39 -5.97 -12.40
CA GLU A 51 -14.96 -5.69 -11.08
C GLU A 51 -15.52 -4.27 -11.05
N THR A 52 -16.31 -3.97 -10.02
CA THR A 52 -16.84 -2.63 -9.79
C THR A 52 -16.55 -2.11 -8.40
N TRP A 53 -16.49 -0.79 -8.27
CA TRP A 53 -16.56 -0.13 -6.98
C TRP A 53 -17.99 -0.20 -6.46
N TYR A 54 -18.12 -0.49 -5.16
CA TYR A 54 -19.40 -0.60 -4.47
C TYR A 54 -19.32 0.24 -3.20
N HIS A 55 -20.12 1.31 -3.15
CA HIS A 55 -20.02 2.30 -2.09
C HIS A 55 -21.25 2.27 -1.20
N PHE A 56 -21.03 2.11 0.11
CA PHE A 56 -21.98 2.53 1.12
C PHE A 56 -21.87 4.04 1.26
N ILE A 57 -22.94 4.76 0.91
CA ILE A 57 -22.95 6.23 0.88
C ILE A 57 -23.85 6.79 1.98
N GLY A 58 -23.26 7.58 2.86
CA GLY A 58 -23.97 8.37 3.86
C GLY A 58 -24.68 7.56 4.94
N GLY A 59 -24.37 6.26 5.06
CA GLY A 59 -25.05 5.33 5.97
C GLY A 59 -26.34 4.72 5.42
N ASN A 60 -26.72 5.02 4.17
CA ASN A 60 -28.02 4.66 3.60
C ASN A 60 -28.01 3.23 3.02
N VAL A 61 -27.98 2.22 3.87
CA VAL A 61 -27.73 0.83 3.45
C VAL A 61 -28.68 -0.14 4.14
N SER A 62 -29.17 -1.14 3.40
CA SER A 62 -29.96 -2.26 3.95
C SER A 62 -29.53 -3.60 3.38
N LYS A 63 -29.86 -4.69 4.08
CA LYS A 63 -29.56 -6.06 3.61
C LYS A 63 -30.28 -6.38 2.30
N GLU A 64 -31.53 -5.94 2.18
CA GLU A 64 -32.36 -6.15 0.99
C GLU A 64 -31.77 -5.43 -0.22
N GLY A 65 -31.30 -4.19 -0.03
CA GLY A 65 -30.63 -3.41 -1.07
C GLY A 65 -29.32 -4.06 -1.50
N ILE A 66 -28.49 -4.48 -0.54
CA ILE A 66 -27.23 -5.20 -0.82
C ILE A 66 -27.49 -6.46 -1.65
N THR A 67 -28.47 -7.29 -1.24
CA THR A 67 -28.79 -8.52 -1.98
C THR A 67 -29.22 -8.20 -3.41
N ALA A 68 -30.12 -7.24 -3.60
CA ALA A 68 -30.60 -6.85 -4.93
C ALA A 68 -29.46 -6.31 -5.82
N ASP A 69 -28.60 -5.45 -5.29
CA ASP A 69 -27.45 -4.89 -6.00
C ASP A 69 -26.47 -5.99 -6.43
N LEU A 70 -26.10 -6.89 -5.53
CA LEU A 70 -25.14 -7.96 -5.81
C LEU A 70 -25.71 -8.98 -6.81
N GLU A 71 -27.01 -9.26 -6.78
CA GLU A 71 -27.68 -10.09 -7.78
C GLU A 71 -27.64 -9.43 -9.17
N ALA A 72 -27.92 -8.13 -9.25
CA ALA A 72 -27.82 -7.37 -10.50
C ALA A 72 -26.38 -7.32 -11.04
N ILE A 73 -25.38 -7.15 -10.16
CA ILE A 73 -23.95 -7.19 -10.50
C ILE A 73 -23.56 -8.58 -11.07
N ALA A 74 -24.02 -9.65 -10.44
CA ALA A 74 -23.77 -11.01 -10.91
C ALA A 74 -24.44 -11.28 -12.27
N GLU A 75 -25.69 -10.85 -12.46
CA GLU A 75 -26.42 -10.95 -13.74
C GLU A 75 -25.72 -10.17 -14.86
N ALA A 76 -25.18 -8.99 -14.54
CA ALA A 76 -24.41 -8.18 -15.47
C ALA A 76 -23.03 -8.76 -15.83
N ARG A 77 -22.67 -9.95 -15.33
CA ARG A 77 -21.40 -10.65 -15.56
C ARG A 77 -20.18 -9.85 -15.06
N ILE A 78 -20.31 -9.21 -13.92
CA ILE A 78 -19.17 -8.65 -13.16
C ILE A 78 -18.61 -9.76 -12.25
N SER A 79 -17.29 -9.83 -12.09
CA SER A 79 -16.63 -10.89 -11.30
C SER A 79 -16.62 -10.59 -9.81
N GLY A 80 -16.72 -9.33 -9.40
CA GLY A 80 -16.56 -8.95 -8.01
C GLY A 80 -16.75 -7.46 -7.74
N ILE A 81 -16.63 -7.13 -6.45
CA ILE A 81 -16.79 -5.78 -5.93
C ILE A 81 -15.60 -5.37 -5.06
N GLN A 82 -15.37 -4.05 -5.04
CA GLN A 82 -14.47 -3.35 -4.13
C GLN A 82 -15.32 -2.47 -3.22
N LEU A 83 -15.48 -2.87 -1.97
CA LEU A 83 -16.32 -2.20 -0.99
C LEU A 83 -15.61 -0.97 -0.40
N PHE A 84 -16.34 0.14 -0.37
CA PHE A 84 -15.96 1.40 0.26
C PHE A 84 -17.11 1.90 1.13
N HIS A 85 -16.79 2.60 2.22
CA HIS A 85 -17.78 3.37 2.98
C HIS A 85 -17.41 4.84 2.88
N GLY A 86 -18.22 5.61 2.15
CA GLY A 86 -18.06 7.06 2.00
C GLY A 86 -19.15 7.84 2.75
N GLN A 87 -18.76 8.91 3.43
CA GLN A 87 -19.71 9.82 4.07
C GLN A 87 -20.03 10.98 3.12
N PHE A 88 -21.06 10.83 2.29
CA PHE A 88 -21.53 11.85 1.36
C PHE A 88 -23.06 11.83 1.24
N GLY A 89 -23.68 12.96 0.89
CA GLY A 89 -25.09 13.01 0.49
C GLY A 89 -26.12 13.09 1.61
N GLY A 90 -25.73 12.89 2.88
CA GLY A 90 -26.62 12.96 4.04
C GLY A 90 -27.64 11.80 4.08
N GLU A 91 -28.65 11.94 4.95
CA GLU A 91 -29.72 10.95 5.08
C GLU A 91 -30.65 11.01 3.87
N TRP A 92 -30.96 9.85 3.29
CA TRP A 92 -31.95 9.74 2.23
C TRP A 92 -33.35 9.55 2.81
N PRO A 93 -34.39 10.08 2.15
CA PRO A 93 -35.78 9.90 2.59
C PRO A 93 -36.10 8.43 2.81
N ASP A 94 -36.76 8.12 3.93
CA ASP A 94 -37.24 6.79 4.31
C ASP A 94 -36.15 5.72 4.50
N VAL A 95 -34.88 6.12 4.62
CA VAL A 95 -33.77 5.24 5.00
C VAL A 95 -33.38 5.51 6.45
N SER A 96 -33.67 4.57 7.34
CA SER A 96 -33.32 4.68 8.76
C SER A 96 -33.23 3.29 9.42
N PRO A 97 -32.35 3.10 10.44
CA PRO A 97 -31.31 4.02 10.87
C PRO A 97 -30.16 4.12 9.85
N GLN A 98 -29.44 5.22 9.88
CA GLN A 98 -28.18 5.34 9.13
C GLN A 98 -27.10 4.52 9.83
N ILE A 99 -26.30 3.79 9.07
CA ILE A 99 -25.17 3.05 9.63
C ILE A 99 -23.94 3.96 9.77
N GLN A 100 -23.25 3.81 10.89
CA GLN A 100 -21.98 4.49 11.14
C GLN A 100 -20.82 3.52 10.83
N THR A 101 -19.78 3.97 10.12
CA THR A 101 -18.61 3.10 9.87
C THR A 101 -18.02 2.62 11.21
N LEU A 102 -17.67 1.32 11.29
CA LEU A 102 -17.14 0.65 12.49
C LEU A 102 -18.14 0.49 13.65
N SER A 103 -19.45 0.67 13.41
CA SER A 103 -20.48 0.23 14.37
C SER A 103 -20.79 -1.26 14.19
N GLU A 104 -21.49 -1.86 15.18
CA GLU A 104 -21.96 -3.24 15.09
C GLU A 104 -22.88 -3.48 13.88
N ASP A 105 -23.78 -2.54 13.58
CA ASP A 105 -24.66 -2.61 12.41
C ASP A 105 -23.86 -2.56 11.08
N TRP A 106 -22.79 -1.78 11.04
CA TRP A 106 -21.90 -1.75 9.87
C TRP A 106 -21.16 -3.07 9.71
N ASP A 107 -20.64 -3.65 10.80
CA ASP A 107 -19.98 -4.96 10.78
C ASP A 107 -20.93 -6.06 10.27
N ASP A 108 -22.19 -6.06 10.70
CA ASP A 108 -23.22 -6.99 10.25
C ASP A 108 -23.51 -6.84 8.75
N LEU A 109 -23.59 -5.61 8.22
CA LEU A 109 -23.81 -5.37 6.79
C LEU A 109 -22.58 -5.71 5.93
N VAL A 110 -21.36 -5.49 6.42
CA VAL A 110 -20.13 -5.94 5.75
C VAL A 110 -20.10 -7.47 5.71
N GLN A 111 -20.43 -8.14 6.81
CA GLN A 111 -20.55 -9.59 6.85
C GLN A 111 -21.62 -10.11 5.90
N TRP A 112 -22.78 -9.44 5.84
CA TRP A 112 -23.85 -9.75 4.91
C TRP A 112 -23.37 -9.65 3.45
N THR A 113 -22.72 -8.54 3.10
CA THR A 113 -22.14 -8.29 1.77
C THR A 113 -21.15 -9.38 1.38
N ALA A 114 -20.24 -9.75 2.27
CA ALA A 114 -19.26 -10.81 2.02
C ALA A 114 -19.93 -12.18 1.85
N THR A 115 -20.98 -12.45 2.62
CA THR A 115 -21.77 -13.70 2.53
C THR A 115 -22.50 -13.79 1.20
N GLU A 116 -23.13 -12.70 0.75
CA GLU A 116 -23.82 -12.63 -0.53
C GLU A 116 -22.86 -12.70 -1.72
N CYS A 117 -21.70 -12.05 -1.63
CA CYS A 117 -20.64 -12.21 -2.63
C CYS A 117 -20.23 -13.68 -2.74
N LYS A 118 -20.01 -14.37 -1.62
CA LYS A 118 -19.70 -15.80 -1.62
C LYS A 118 -20.82 -16.65 -2.24
N ARG A 119 -22.09 -16.38 -1.91
CA ARG A 119 -23.26 -17.06 -2.49
C ARG A 119 -23.32 -16.92 -4.00
N LEU A 120 -23.03 -15.73 -4.51
CA LEU A 120 -23.09 -15.37 -5.94
C LEU A 120 -21.78 -15.63 -6.70
N ASN A 121 -20.79 -16.24 -6.04
CA ASN A 121 -19.45 -16.47 -6.57
C ASN A 121 -18.78 -15.16 -7.06
N LEU A 122 -19.00 -14.04 -6.37
CA LEU A 122 -18.37 -12.75 -6.60
C LEU A 122 -17.11 -12.62 -5.74
N ARG A 123 -16.04 -12.05 -6.30
CA ARG A 123 -14.87 -11.63 -5.51
C ARG A 123 -15.27 -10.48 -4.60
N PHE A 124 -14.92 -10.58 -3.33
CA PHE A 124 -15.10 -9.53 -2.35
C PHE A 124 -13.74 -8.95 -1.98
N SER A 125 -13.59 -7.65 -2.15
CA SER A 125 -12.46 -6.88 -1.64
C SER A 125 -12.99 -5.62 -0.98
N MET A 126 -12.23 -5.06 -0.05
CA MET A 126 -12.62 -3.86 0.70
C MET A 126 -11.39 -3.00 0.91
N GLN A 127 -11.56 -1.68 0.91
CA GLN A 127 -10.44 -0.80 1.23
C GLN A 127 -10.03 -0.97 2.71
N ASN A 128 -8.76 -0.76 2.99
CA ASN A 128 -8.11 -1.02 4.28
C ASN A 128 -8.45 0.00 5.38
N CYS A 129 -9.19 1.08 5.09
CA CYS A 129 -9.65 2.04 6.09
C CYS A 129 -11.06 2.57 5.77
N PRO A 130 -11.69 3.38 6.64
CA PRO A 130 -12.87 4.14 6.25
C PRO A 130 -12.59 5.12 5.12
N GLY A 131 -13.56 5.36 4.24
CA GLY A 131 -13.42 6.23 3.08
C GLY A 131 -13.01 5.50 1.80
N TRP A 132 -12.23 6.20 0.97
CA TRP A 132 -11.72 5.69 -0.32
C TRP A 132 -10.19 5.55 -0.36
N SER A 133 -9.50 6.03 0.66
CA SER A 133 -8.04 6.25 0.71
C SER A 133 -7.68 6.87 2.07
N TYR A 134 -6.51 6.64 2.66
CA TYR A 134 -5.41 5.76 2.23
C TYR A 134 -5.09 4.72 3.31
N ALA A 135 -4.77 5.17 4.52
CA ALA A 135 -4.45 4.33 5.66
C ALA A 135 -4.63 5.09 6.98
N GLY A 136 -5.78 5.75 7.15
CA GLY A 136 -6.10 6.55 8.32
C GLY A 136 -7.12 5.87 9.25
N GLY A 137 -7.11 6.23 10.53
CA GLY A 137 -8.13 5.78 11.48
C GLY A 137 -7.98 6.44 12.85
N PRO A 138 -9.06 6.50 13.65
CA PRO A 138 -9.03 7.11 14.98
C PRO A 138 -8.11 6.39 15.98
N TRP A 139 -7.68 5.17 15.67
CA TRP A 139 -6.72 4.40 16.47
C TRP A 139 -5.25 4.80 16.22
N ILE A 140 -4.98 5.68 15.26
CA ILE A 140 -3.61 6.12 14.94
C ILE A 140 -3.25 7.30 15.84
N GLU A 141 -2.35 7.06 16.80
CA GLU A 141 -1.78 8.12 17.63
C GLU A 141 -0.95 9.11 16.80
N PRO A 142 -0.87 10.40 17.17
CA PRO A 142 -0.06 11.40 16.44
C PRO A 142 1.38 10.98 16.21
N GLU A 143 1.96 10.20 17.12
CA GLU A 143 3.32 9.69 17.06
C GLU A 143 3.54 8.67 15.93
N ASN A 144 2.48 7.97 15.55
CA ASN A 144 2.49 6.89 14.56
C ASN A 144 2.04 7.36 13.16
N SER A 145 1.71 8.64 13.01
CA SER A 145 1.33 9.25 11.73
C SER A 145 2.54 9.59 10.86
N MET A 146 2.27 10.03 9.62
CA MET A 146 3.30 10.54 8.71
C MET A 146 4.09 11.68 9.36
N ARG A 147 5.42 11.62 9.27
CA ARG A 147 6.32 12.59 9.91
C ARG A 147 6.88 13.59 8.91
N HIS A 148 6.97 14.85 9.34
CA HIS A 148 7.52 15.95 8.57
C HIS A 148 8.72 16.52 9.31
N LEU A 149 9.79 16.85 8.60
CA LEU A 149 10.87 17.64 9.17
C LEU A 149 10.46 19.12 9.19
N VAL A 150 10.51 19.71 10.38
CA VAL A 150 10.29 21.13 10.62
C VAL A 150 11.55 21.73 11.23
N TYR A 151 11.77 23.02 11.04
CA TYR A 151 12.93 23.71 11.60
C TYR A 151 12.55 25.12 12.05
N SER A 152 13.36 25.65 12.98
CA SER A 152 13.40 27.06 13.33
C SER A 152 14.82 27.57 13.11
N ARG A 153 14.96 28.88 12.95
CA ARG A 153 16.25 29.54 12.76
C ARG A 153 16.42 30.63 13.80
N THR A 154 17.62 30.68 14.37
CA THR A 154 18.07 31.78 15.22
C THR A 154 19.48 32.18 14.80
N ASP A 155 19.64 33.44 14.44
CA ASP A 155 20.95 34.03 14.13
C ASP A 155 21.54 34.65 15.40
N ILE A 156 22.83 34.42 15.64
CA ILE A 156 23.56 34.91 16.82
C ILE A 156 24.91 35.48 16.42
N ASP A 157 25.41 36.44 17.19
CA ASP A 157 26.79 36.92 17.07
C ASP A 157 27.75 35.90 17.70
N GLY A 158 28.76 35.48 16.91
CA GLY A 158 29.76 34.50 17.34
C GLY A 158 30.83 35.07 18.29
N GLY A 159 31.66 34.17 18.83
CA GLY A 159 32.85 34.52 19.60
C GLY A 159 32.68 34.54 21.13
N LYS A 160 31.48 34.24 21.64
CA LYS A 160 31.22 34.07 23.08
C LYS A 160 30.23 32.92 23.31
N PRO A 161 30.30 32.24 24.47
CA PRO A 161 29.22 31.35 24.90
C PRO A 161 27.90 32.11 24.99
N VAL A 162 26.82 31.50 24.51
CA VAL A 162 25.46 32.03 24.59
C VAL A 162 24.57 31.00 25.30
N ASP A 163 23.68 31.50 26.15
CA ASP A 163 22.60 30.73 26.75
C ASP A 163 21.29 31.33 26.24
N LEU A 164 20.55 30.56 25.45
CA LEU A 164 19.41 31.02 24.68
C LEU A 164 18.34 29.92 24.63
N SER A 165 17.09 30.32 24.86
CA SER A 165 15.94 29.49 24.53
C SER A 165 15.64 29.58 23.04
N LEU A 166 15.82 28.48 22.30
CA LEU A 166 15.51 28.42 20.88
C LEU A 166 13.99 28.37 20.65
N LYS A 167 13.55 28.96 19.55
CA LYS A 167 12.14 28.87 19.15
C LYS A 167 11.84 27.43 18.75
N GLN A 168 10.71 26.90 19.20
CA GLN A 168 10.17 25.66 18.68
C GLN A 168 9.83 25.85 17.18
N PRO A 169 10.24 24.92 16.30
CA PRO A 169 9.78 24.89 14.92
C PRO A 169 8.26 24.87 14.81
N GLU A 170 7.71 25.63 13.87
CA GLU A 170 6.28 25.63 13.56
C GLU A 170 6.01 24.97 12.21
N PRO A 171 4.84 24.34 12.00
CA PRO A 171 3.73 24.22 12.94
C PRO A 171 3.94 23.12 14.00
N SER A 172 3.59 23.39 15.26
CA SER A 172 3.80 22.44 16.36
C SER A 172 2.78 22.47 17.50
N GLN A 173 1.83 23.41 17.49
CA GLN A 173 0.92 23.65 18.61
C GLN A 173 -0.43 22.94 18.49
N GLU A 174 -0.75 22.37 17.32
CA GLU A 174 -2.01 21.68 17.12
C GLU A 174 -2.05 20.35 17.88
N GLU A 175 -3.20 19.99 18.45
CA GLU A 175 -3.39 18.78 19.27
C GLU A 175 -3.01 17.47 18.54
N TRP A 176 -3.16 17.45 17.22
CA TRP A 176 -2.81 16.31 16.36
C TRP A 176 -1.33 16.27 15.96
N ARG A 177 -0.48 17.14 16.54
CA ARG A 177 0.97 17.12 16.33
C ARG A 177 1.70 16.59 17.56
N ASN A 178 2.71 15.78 17.30
CA ASN A 178 3.66 15.32 18.29
C ASN A 178 5.06 15.84 17.92
N TYR A 179 5.42 17.02 18.44
CA TYR A 179 6.75 17.61 18.23
C TYR A 179 7.82 16.83 19.00
N GLN A 180 8.95 16.56 18.35
CA GLN A 180 10.12 15.95 18.97
C GLN A 180 11.38 16.60 18.42
N ASP A 181 12.27 17.03 19.31
CA ASP A 181 13.60 17.49 18.94
C ASP A 181 14.43 16.34 18.38
N LEU A 182 15.14 16.58 17.28
CA LEU A 182 16.12 15.64 16.73
C LEU A 182 17.54 16.09 17.05
N PHE A 183 17.90 17.30 16.63
CA PHE A 183 19.23 17.88 16.84
C PHE A 183 19.21 19.38 16.57
N VAL A 184 20.24 20.07 17.07
CA VAL A 184 20.55 21.46 16.74
C VAL A 184 21.83 21.49 15.93
N ILE A 185 21.82 22.20 14.80
CA ILE A 185 23.02 22.47 14.00
C ILE A 185 23.37 23.94 14.13
N ALA A 186 24.62 24.24 14.49
CA ALA A 186 25.19 25.57 14.43
C ALA A 186 26.30 25.60 13.38
N PHE A 187 26.28 26.60 12.51
CA PHE A 187 27.27 26.79 11.46
C PHE A 187 27.49 28.29 11.20
N PRO A 188 28.66 28.69 10.67
CA PRO A 188 28.88 30.08 10.25
C PRO A 188 27.86 30.47 9.17
N THR A 189 27.20 31.61 9.33
CA THR A 189 26.25 32.13 8.33
C THR A 189 26.93 32.27 6.97
N PRO A 190 26.45 31.56 5.92
CA PRO A 190 27.01 31.66 4.58
C PRO A 190 26.87 33.08 4.01
N GLU A 191 27.79 33.46 3.14
CA GLU A 191 27.67 34.71 2.39
C GLU A 191 26.39 34.69 1.53
N GLY A 192 25.63 35.78 1.56
CA GLY A 192 24.37 35.91 0.81
C GLY A 192 23.15 35.24 1.43
N ASP A 193 23.27 34.67 2.63
CA ASP A 193 22.15 34.07 3.34
C ASP A 193 21.14 35.13 3.81
N SER A 194 19.92 35.07 3.27
CA SER A 194 18.83 36.00 3.57
C SER A 194 17.84 35.49 4.62
N GLY A 195 18.04 34.29 5.20
CA GLY A 195 17.06 33.67 6.09
C GLY A 195 15.88 33.00 5.38
N THR A 196 15.73 33.21 4.07
CA THR A 196 14.66 32.61 3.28
C THR A 196 15.10 31.28 2.67
N ARG A 197 14.12 30.45 2.28
CA ARG A 197 14.40 29.22 1.54
C ARG A 197 15.23 29.54 0.31
N LEU A 198 16.47 29.04 0.28
CA LEU A 198 17.33 29.17 -0.88
C LEU A 198 16.75 28.33 -2.01
N ILE A 199 16.49 28.98 -3.15
CA ILE A 199 16.05 28.32 -4.37
C ILE A 199 17.32 28.14 -5.21
N PRO A 200 17.78 26.92 -5.44
CA PRO A 200 18.97 26.70 -6.25
C PRO A 200 18.74 27.28 -7.66
N LEU A 201 19.65 28.15 -8.10
CA LEU A 201 19.61 28.70 -9.46
C LEU A 201 19.91 27.64 -10.52
N GLU A 202 20.72 26.64 -10.17
CA GLU A 202 21.09 25.53 -11.03
C GLU A 202 21.34 24.27 -10.20
N ILE A 203 20.83 23.12 -10.66
CA ILE A 203 21.12 21.81 -10.07
C ILE A 203 21.96 21.02 -11.08
N ASN A 204 23.27 20.98 -10.84
CA ASN A 204 24.19 20.19 -11.66
C ASN A 204 24.26 18.75 -11.16
N LEU A 205 23.54 17.85 -11.82
CA LEU A 205 23.58 16.41 -11.57
C LEU A 205 24.86 15.80 -12.17
N TYR A 206 25.96 15.83 -11.42
CA TYR A 206 27.16 15.08 -11.77
C TYR A 206 26.99 13.59 -11.40
N LEU A 207 26.23 12.84 -12.22
CA LEU A 207 26.04 11.39 -12.09
C LEU A 207 27.27 10.55 -12.51
N GLN A 208 28.43 11.16 -12.71
CA GLN A 208 29.68 10.43 -12.90
C GLN A 208 30.73 10.88 -11.89
N ARG A 209 31.08 9.93 -11.01
CA ARG A 209 32.05 9.97 -9.92
C ARG A 209 31.56 10.60 -8.62
N TYR A 210 31.24 9.72 -7.68
CA TYR A 210 31.41 9.90 -6.24
C TYR A 210 32.66 10.77 -5.93
N LYS A 211 32.43 12.04 -5.59
CA LYS A 211 33.07 12.83 -4.54
C LYS A 211 32.65 14.29 -4.73
N ASN A 212 31.83 14.79 -3.81
CA ASN A 212 31.48 16.20 -3.59
C ASN A 212 30.29 16.73 -4.43
N MET A 213 29.09 16.52 -3.89
CA MET A 213 27.93 17.35 -4.23
C MET A 213 28.21 18.77 -3.73
N GLN A 214 28.39 19.73 -4.63
CA GLN A 214 28.40 21.16 -4.30
C GLN A 214 27.07 21.76 -4.73
N ILE A 215 26.28 22.20 -3.76
CA ILE A 215 25.11 23.03 -4.00
C ILE A 215 25.61 24.48 -3.97
N ARG A 216 25.45 25.20 -5.08
CA ARG A 216 25.67 26.66 -5.11
C ARG A 216 24.32 27.33 -4.86
N PHE A 217 24.32 28.27 -3.92
CA PHE A 217 23.18 29.10 -3.58
C PHE A 217 23.32 30.47 -4.24
#